data_AF-A0A7C4A8N1-F1
#
_entry.id   AF-A0A7C4A8N1-F1
#
_cell.length_a   1.000
_cell.length_b   1.000
_cell.length_c   1.000
_cell.angle_alpha   90.00
_cell.angle_beta   90.00
_cell.angle_gamma   90.00
#
_symmetry.space_group_name_H-M   'P 1'
#
loop_
_entity.id
_entity.type
_entity.pdbx_description
1 polymer ?
#
loop_
_entity_poly.entity_id
_entity_poly.type
_entity_poly.pdbx_seq_one_letter_code
_entity_poly.pdbx_strand_id
1 'polypeptide(L)'
;MMRRFRLLLIMFVVFLLCLRLFAEEETLTARQIGQQVDVLQAVTNLDLDKDQIRVLAAKAAAIRQKQDEAQKREDAILEQIKEPLKQLRDKLAAGEPVPESISNVTQAKLEEMQTIRAELQKEILSAASAVSQLMTEKQISKLIRDPATKQRAAEMVSVIRSASDVEWAAKLKELTDQLLETKRIDKEYEWSKSDKEKLAGLKDDELEKAKKQLEKEHESELEKIRSEIEAELNKIRAADRRLVPIAISNLCSYLKPRVEARLELLNIITAILSNPSAEAALNQRLAHLSEKVPPSQ
;
A
#
# COMPACT_ATOMS: atom_id res chain seq x y z
N MET A 1 -2.84 -24.86 25.23
CA MET A 1 -2.20 -24.58 23.93
C MET A 1 -1.70 -23.13 23.80
N MET A 2 -2.49 -22.10 24.17
CA MET A 2 -2.08 -20.69 24.07
C MET A 2 -0.83 -20.28 24.89
N ARG A 3 -0.58 -20.86 26.08
CA ARG A 3 0.60 -20.53 26.90
C ARG A 3 1.94 -20.91 26.24
N ARG A 4 2.00 -22.01 25.48
CA ARG A 4 3.22 -22.45 24.78
C ARG A 4 3.53 -21.56 23.57
N PHE A 5 2.49 -21.08 22.89
CA PHE A 5 2.65 -20.16 21.75
C PHE A 5 3.15 -18.78 22.20
N ARG A 6 2.69 -18.27 23.35
CA ARG A 6 3.18 -17.01 23.94
C ARG A 6 4.66 -17.09 24.34
N LEU A 7 5.10 -18.20 24.94
CA LEU A 7 6.51 -18.40 25.31
C LEU A 7 7.44 -18.48 24.09
N LEU A 8 7.01 -19.15 23.02
CA LEU A 8 7.75 -19.19 21.75
C LEU A 8 7.87 -17.82 21.09
N LEU A 9 6.79 -17.03 21.10
CA LEU A 9 6.80 -15.67 20.55
C LEU A 9 7.75 -14.76 21.34
N ILE A 10 7.74 -14.84 22.67
CA ILE A 10 8.64 -14.08 23.55
C ILE A 10 10.10 -14.47 23.27
N MET A 11 10.40 -15.76 23.18
CA MET A 11 11.76 -16.24 22.85
C MET A 11 12.24 -15.74 21.47
N PHE A 12 11.36 -15.73 20.47
CA PHE A 12 11.69 -15.25 19.14
C PHE A 12 11.97 -13.73 19.11
N VAL A 13 11.16 -12.95 19.82
CA VAL A 13 11.36 -11.49 19.96
C VAL A 13 12.66 -11.18 20.70
N VAL A 14 12.98 -11.92 21.76
CA VAL A 14 14.25 -11.78 22.51
C VAL A 14 15.45 -12.13 21.64
N PHE A 15 15.38 -13.20 20.84
CA PHE A 15 16.46 -13.60 19.93
C PHE A 15 16.74 -12.54 18.86
N LEU A 16 15.70 -11.95 18.26
CA LEU A 16 15.84 -10.86 17.29
C LEU A 16 16.42 -9.57 17.90
N LEU A 17 16.07 -9.26 19.15
CA LEU A 17 16.64 -8.14 19.90
C LEU A 17 18.13 -8.34 20.19
N CYS A 18 18.55 -9.56 20.54
CA CYS A 18 19.95 -9.88 20.76
C CYS A 18 20.78 -9.72 19.48
N LEU A 19 20.30 -10.19 18.32
CA LEU A 19 21.03 -10.03 17.05
C LEU A 19 21.26 -8.57 16.67
N ARG A 20 20.33 -7.68 17.03
CA ARG A 20 20.42 -6.25 16.72
C ARG A 20 21.51 -5.53 17.53
N LEU A 21 21.86 -6.04 18.72
CA LEU A 21 22.86 -5.45 19.61
C LEU A 21 24.31 -5.75 19.20
N PHE A 22 24.55 -6.69 18.29
CA PHE A 22 25.89 -7.21 17.99
C PHE A 22 26.37 -6.98 16.54
N ALA A 23 25.71 -6.13 15.76
CA ALA A 23 25.99 -5.98 14.33
C ALA A 23 26.16 -4.53 13.87
N GLU A 24 27.26 -3.86 14.23
CA GLU A 24 27.74 -2.61 13.61
C GLU A 24 29.29 -2.69 13.54
N GLU A 25 29.98 -2.42 12.42
CA GLU A 25 30.30 -1.05 12.01
C GLU A 25 30.61 -0.84 10.49
N GLU A 26 30.78 -1.86 9.63
CA GLU A 26 31.26 -1.63 8.23
C GLU A 26 30.21 -1.69 7.09
N THR A 27 28.92 -1.88 7.38
CA THR A 27 27.84 -2.06 6.37
C THR A 27 26.85 -0.89 6.24
N LEU A 28 27.03 0.16 7.05
CA LEU A 28 26.05 1.25 7.19
C LEU A 28 25.97 2.18 5.97
N THR A 29 27.09 2.52 5.32
CA THR A 29 27.13 3.46 4.19
C THR A 29 26.52 2.90 2.91
N ALA A 30 26.85 1.67 2.53
CA ALA A 30 26.25 1.02 1.36
C ALA A 30 24.73 0.85 1.52
N ARG A 31 24.28 0.54 2.75
CA ARG A 31 22.85 0.42 3.08
C ARG A 31 22.13 1.75 2.99
N GLN A 32 22.72 2.83 3.49
CA GLN A 32 22.15 4.18 3.39
C GLN A 32 22.04 4.64 1.94
N ILE A 33 23.07 4.39 1.11
CA ILE A 33 23.03 4.70 -0.31
C ILE A 33 21.91 3.90 -1.01
N GLY A 34 21.80 2.59 -0.76
CA GLY A 34 20.71 1.77 -1.29
C GLY A 34 19.32 2.31 -0.91
N GLN A 35 19.14 2.69 0.35
CA GLN A 35 17.89 3.28 0.83
C GLN A 35 17.55 4.62 0.16
N GLN A 36 18.54 5.46 -0.14
CA GLN A 36 18.34 6.71 -0.88
C GLN A 36 17.96 6.44 -2.34
N VAL A 37 18.60 5.46 -2.97
CA VAL A 37 18.29 5.05 -4.35
C VAL A 37 16.85 4.58 -4.46
N ASP A 38 16.38 3.75 -3.52
CA ASP A 38 14.98 3.27 -3.52
C ASP A 38 13.98 4.42 -3.44
N VAL A 39 14.23 5.41 -2.57
CA VAL A 39 13.37 6.60 -2.43
C VAL A 39 13.39 7.42 -3.73
N LEU A 40 14.56 7.69 -4.29
CA LEU A 40 14.68 8.46 -5.53
C LEU A 40 14.04 7.76 -6.72
N GLN A 41 14.15 6.43 -6.77
CA GLN A 41 13.50 5.62 -7.79
C GLN A 41 11.97 5.69 -7.65
N ALA A 42 11.44 5.57 -6.44
CA ALA A 42 9.99 5.70 -6.20
C ALA A 42 9.46 7.09 -6.59
N VAL A 43 10.16 8.15 -6.19
CA VAL A 43 9.82 9.55 -6.53
C VAL A 43 9.86 9.78 -8.05
N THR A 44 10.87 9.22 -8.73
CA THR A 44 11.01 9.32 -10.19
C THR A 44 9.93 8.52 -10.90
N ASN A 45 9.63 7.30 -10.43
CA ASN A 45 8.60 6.45 -11.02
C ASN A 45 7.20 7.06 -10.88
N LEU A 46 6.93 7.80 -9.81
CA LEU A 46 5.66 8.50 -9.62
C LEU A 46 5.59 9.86 -10.32
N ASP A 47 6.66 10.30 -11.01
CA ASP A 47 6.77 11.63 -11.63
C ASP A 47 6.34 12.75 -10.67
N LEU A 48 6.79 12.71 -9.40
CA LEU A 48 6.39 13.71 -8.42
C LEU A 48 6.90 15.11 -8.83
N ASP A 49 6.03 16.11 -8.73
CA ASP A 49 6.41 17.50 -8.97
C ASP A 49 7.14 18.12 -7.76
N LYS A 50 7.64 19.35 -7.94
CA LYS A 50 8.42 20.05 -6.90
C LYS A 50 7.63 20.27 -5.61
N ASP A 51 6.34 20.57 -5.71
CA ASP A 51 5.51 20.86 -4.54
C ASP A 51 5.11 19.58 -3.82
N GLN A 52 4.78 18.51 -4.56
CA GLN A 52 4.56 17.17 -4.03
C GLN A 52 5.81 16.66 -3.30
N ILE A 53 7.00 16.81 -3.89
CA ILE A 53 8.27 16.42 -3.25
C ILE A 53 8.52 17.27 -1.99
N ARG A 54 8.23 18.58 -2.01
CA ARG A 54 8.38 19.45 -0.82
C ARG A 54 7.48 19.00 0.32
N VAL A 55 6.21 18.71 0.04
CA VAL A 55 5.28 18.20 1.06
C VAL A 55 5.75 16.85 1.59
N LEU A 56 6.17 15.94 0.70
CA LEU A 56 6.69 14.63 1.09
C LEU A 56 7.95 14.73 1.96
N ALA A 57 8.87 15.65 1.63
CA ALA A 57 10.07 15.90 2.42
C ALA A 57 9.73 16.43 3.82
N ALA A 58 8.81 17.39 3.92
CA ALA A 58 8.36 17.91 5.21
C ALA A 58 7.68 16.83 6.08
N LYS A 59 6.89 15.94 5.46
CA LYS A 59 6.30 14.79 6.17
C LYS A 59 7.36 13.77 6.58
N ALA A 60 8.35 13.50 5.72
CA ALA A 60 9.47 12.61 6.04
C ALA A 60 10.26 13.13 7.24
N ALA A 61 10.58 14.42 7.29
CA ALA A 61 11.27 15.05 8.42
C ALA A 61 10.48 14.94 9.73
N ALA A 62 9.17 15.21 9.68
CA ALA A 62 8.30 15.09 10.85
C ALA A 62 8.19 13.64 11.35
N ILE A 63 8.07 12.66 10.45
CA ILE A 63 8.08 11.23 10.81
C ILE A 63 9.44 10.84 11.37
N ARG A 64 10.54 11.31 10.78
CA ARG A 64 11.90 11.02 11.24
C ARG A 64 12.12 11.48 12.68
N GLN A 65 11.71 12.70 13.00
CA GLN A 65 11.77 13.21 14.38
C GLN A 65 11.03 12.29 15.35
N LYS A 66 9.83 11.84 14.98
CA LYS A 66 9.02 10.96 15.83
C LYS A 66 9.55 9.55 15.91
N GLN A 67 10.18 9.04 14.85
CA GLN A 67 10.94 7.79 14.91
C GLN A 67 12.08 7.89 15.93
N ASP A 68 12.83 8.99 15.94
CA ASP A 68 13.92 9.19 16.89
C ASP A 68 13.39 9.32 18.34
N GLU A 69 12.25 9.99 18.54
CA GLU A 69 11.58 10.06 19.85
C GLU A 69 11.04 8.70 20.31
N ALA A 70 10.40 7.94 19.41
CA ALA A 70 9.93 6.59 19.67
C ALA A 70 11.09 5.64 20.00
N GLN A 71 12.20 5.74 19.27
CA GLN A 71 13.41 4.96 19.53
C GLN A 71 13.99 5.26 20.91
N LYS A 72 14.09 6.53 21.31
CA LYS A 72 14.53 6.90 22.67
C LYS A 72 13.64 6.32 23.76
N ARG A 73 12.32 6.30 23.55
CA ARG A 73 11.37 5.68 24.49
C ARG A 73 11.53 4.15 24.52
N GLU A 74 11.69 3.52 23.37
CA GLU A 74 11.99 2.09 23.26
C GLU A 74 13.29 1.73 23.97
N ASP A 75 14.36 2.49 23.77
CA ASP A 75 15.67 2.27 24.41
C ASP A 75 15.56 2.41 25.94
N ALA A 76 14.79 3.39 26.43
CA ALA A 76 14.51 3.53 27.86
C ALA A 76 13.72 2.34 28.43
N ILE A 77 12.78 1.77 27.66
CA ILE A 77 12.06 0.55 28.05
C ILE A 77 13.02 -0.65 28.04
N LEU A 78 13.87 -0.76 27.01
CA LEU A 78 14.85 -1.84 26.89
C LEU A 78 15.80 -1.88 28.10
N GLU A 79 16.30 -0.73 28.56
CA GLU A 79 17.13 -0.67 29.76
C GLU A 79 16.36 -1.08 31.03
N GLN A 80 15.05 -0.81 31.12
CA GLN A 80 14.20 -1.26 32.24
C GLN A 80 13.95 -2.78 32.23
N ILE A 81 13.88 -3.41 31.06
CA ILE A 81 13.60 -4.86 30.94
C ILE A 81 14.84 -5.72 30.75
N LYS A 82 16.02 -5.13 30.56
CA LYS A 82 17.29 -5.83 30.34
C LYS A 82 17.60 -6.85 31.44
N GLU A 83 17.51 -6.41 32.69
CA GLU A 83 17.78 -7.27 33.85
C GLU A 83 16.67 -8.33 34.06
N PRO A 84 15.36 -7.98 34.00
CA PRO A 84 14.28 -8.97 33.96
C PRO A 84 14.44 -10.03 32.85
N LEU A 85 14.82 -9.63 31.63
CA LEU A 85 15.06 -10.54 30.52
C LEU A 85 16.26 -11.45 30.76
N LYS A 86 17.33 -10.93 31.37
CA LYS A 86 18.49 -11.73 31.76
C LYS A 86 18.11 -12.79 32.80
N GLN A 87 17.37 -12.40 33.83
CA GLN A 87 16.88 -13.33 34.85
C GLN A 87 15.93 -14.39 34.27
N LEU A 88 15.06 -13.99 33.34
CA LEU A 88 14.17 -14.89 32.63
C LEU A 88 14.97 -15.90 31.78
N ARG A 89 15.99 -15.44 31.04
CA ARG A 89 16.91 -16.31 30.29
C ARG A 89 17.64 -17.28 31.21
N ASP A 90 18.23 -16.79 32.29
CA ASP A 90 19.06 -17.60 33.19
C ASP A 90 18.22 -18.68 33.90
N LYS A 91 16.98 -18.34 34.33
CA LYS A 91 16.05 -19.32 34.89
C LYS A 91 15.58 -20.36 33.88
N LEU A 92 15.27 -19.94 32.65
CA LEU A 92 14.91 -20.88 31.58
C LEU A 92 16.07 -21.82 31.24
N ALA A 93 17.30 -21.31 31.21
CA ALA A 93 18.50 -22.13 30.96
C ALA A 93 18.77 -23.13 32.09
N ALA A 94 18.47 -22.76 33.34
CA ALA A 94 18.57 -23.65 34.50
C ALA A 94 17.40 -24.64 34.64
N GLY A 95 16.37 -24.56 33.79
CA GLY A 95 15.15 -25.36 33.90
C GLY A 95 14.28 -24.99 35.11
N GLU A 96 14.49 -23.81 35.69
CA GLU A 96 13.76 -23.32 36.85
C GLU A 96 12.44 -22.63 36.46
N PRO A 97 11.42 -22.66 37.34
CA PRO A 97 10.22 -21.86 37.15
C PRO A 97 10.54 -20.37 37.19
N VAL A 98 10.04 -19.64 36.19
CA VAL A 98 10.16 -18.19 36.09
C VAL A 98 9.15 -17.54 37.04
N PRO A 99 9.58 -16.65 37.96
CA PRO A 99 8.68 -15.89 38.81
C PRO A 99 7.65 -15.10 38.01
N GLU A 100 6.38 -15.16 38.42
CA GLU A 100 5.31 -14.41 37.77
C GLU A 100 5.59 -12.89 37.78
N SER A 101 6.26 -12.36 38.81
CA SER A 101 6.67 -10.96 38.88
C SER A 101 7.58 -10.55 37.72
N ILE A 102 8.59 -11.37 37.37
CA ILE A 102 9.52 -11.11 36.26
C ILE A 102 8.80 -11.22 34.91
N SER A 103 7.95 -12.25 34.78
CA SER A 103 7.14 -12.45 33.57
C SER A 103 6.19 -11.28 33.33
N ASN A 104 5.50 -10.80 34.38
CA ASN A 104 4.52 -9.72 34.28
C ASN A 104 5.18 -8.38 33.95
N VAL A 105 6.31 -8.06 34.59
CA VAL A 105 7.08 -6.82 34.29
C VAL A 105 7.57 -6.82 32.84
N THR A 106 8.12 -7.94 32.38
CA THR A 106 8.60 -8.09 31.00
C THR A 106 7.43 -7.94 30.02
N GLN A 107 6.30 -8.60 30.27
CA GLN A 107 5.14 -8.52 29.40
C GLN A 107 4.59 -7.09 29.30
N ALA A 108 4.36 -6.42 30.43
CA ALA A 108 3.80 -5.07 30.46
C ALA A 108 4.66 -4.08 29.65
N LYS A 109 5.98 -4.20 29.75
CA LYS A 109 6.92 -3.34 29.02
C LYS A 109 7.01 -3.67 27.53
N LEU A 110 6.89 -4.94 27.14
CA LEU A 110 6.77 -5.31 25.73
C LEU A 110 5.46 -4.79 25.12
N GLU A 111 4.35 -4.80 25.86
CA GLU A 111 3.08 -4.19 25.45
C GLU A 111 3.20 -2.67 25.30
N GLU A 112 3.96 -2.00 26.19
CA GLU A 112 4.30 -0.58 26.07
C GLU A 112 5.08 -0.29 24.78
N MET A 113 6.12 -1.07 24.46
CA MET A 113 6.86 -0.96 23.19
C MET A 113 5.96 -1.19 21.95
N GLN A 114 5.06 -2.19 22.01
CA GLN A 114 4.12 -2.44 20.92
C GLN A 114 3.18 -1.26 20.70
N THR A 115 2.74 -0.61 21.78
CA THR A 115 1.89 0.58 21.72
C THR A 115 2.61 1.73 21.03
N ILE A 116 3.86 2.02 21.39
CA ILE A 116 4.70 3.05 20.76
C ILE A 116 4.83 2.79 19.24
N ARG A 117 5.11 1.55 18.84
CA ARG A 117 5.23 1.16 17.43
C ARG A 117 3.90 1.31 16.68
N ALA A 118 2.79 0.93 17.30
CA ALA A 118 1.47 1.06 16.71
C ALA A 118 1.07 2.53 16.51
N GLU A 119 1.39 3.40 17.47
CA GLU A 119 1.20 4.85 17.35
C GLU A 119 2.00 5.43 16.19
N LEU A 120 3.30 5.13 16.12
CA LEU A 120 4.17 5.56 15.03
C LEU A 120 3.64 5.07 13.67
N GLN A 121 3.23 3.80 13.56
CA GLN A 121 2.67 3.25 12.33
C GLN A 121 1.39 3.98 11.91
N LYS A 122 0.52 4.31 12.87
CA LYS A 122 -0.71 5.05 12.60
C LYS A 122 -0.41 6.45 12.05
N GLU A 123 0.61 7.11 12.57
CA GLU A 123 1.04 8.41 12.09
C GLU A 123 1.67 8.35 10.69
N ILE A 124 2.50 7.35 10.42
CA ILE A 124 3.05 7.12 9.07
C ILE A 124 1.91 6.91 8.07
N LEU A 125 0.94 6.06 8.40
CA LEU A 125 -0.22 5.80 7.53
C LEU A 125 -1.09 7.05 7.34
N SER A 126 -1.29 7.85 8.39
CA SER A 126 -2.01 9.11 8.30
C SER A 126 -1.29 10.12 7.39
N ALA A 127 0.03 10.27 7.54
CA ALA A 127 0.84 11.12 6.69
C ALA A 127 0.86 10.62 5.24
N ALA A 128 0.99 9.31 5.02
CA ALA A 128 0.97 8.70 3.71
C ALA A 128 -0.38 8.90 3.02
N SER A 129 -1.49 8.73 3.75
CA SER A 129 -2.84 9.01 3.25
C SER A 129 -2.99 10.47 2.81
N ALA A 130 -2.55 11.42 3.65
CA ALA A 130 -2.59 12.84 3.31
C ALA A 130 -1.78 13.18 2.06
N VAL A 131 -0.58 12.59 1.88
CA VAL A 131 0.23 12.80 0.68
C VAL A 131 -0.39 12.11 -0.54
N SER A 132 -0.97 10.91 -0.37
CA SER A 132 -1.62 10.18 -1.47
C SER A 132 -2.79 10.94 -2.09
N GLN A 133 -3.48 11.76 -1.29
CA GLN A 133 -4.56 12.63 -1.75
C GLN A 133 -4.08 13.78 -2.64
N LEU A 134 -2.79 14.13 -2.59
CA LEU A 134 -2.17 15.14 -3.46
C LEU A 134 -1.76 14.56 -4.81
N MET A 135 -1.92 13.25 -5.03
CA MET A 135 -1.52 12.59 -6.26
C MET A 135 -2.58 12.76 -7.32
N THR A 136 -2.13 13.03 -8.55
CA THR A 136 -3.00 13.30 -9.69
C THR A 136 -3.55 12.00 -10.30
N GLU A 137 -4.68 12.10 -11.01
CA GLU A 137 -5.23 10.98 -11.79
C GLU A 137 -4.26 10.47 -12.87
N LYS A 138 -3.34 11.32 -13.34
CA LYS A 138 -2.27 10.91 -14.25
C LYS A 138 -1.29 9.94 -13.57
N GLN A 139 -0.93 10.20 -12.31
CA GLN A 139 -0.03 9.35 -11.52
C GLN A 139 -0.70 8.01 -11.19
N ILE A 140 -1.98 8.03 -10.82
CA ILE A 140 -2.78 6.81 -10.63
C ILE A 140 -2.87 6.01 -11.95
N SER A 141 -3.13 6.68 -13.07
CA SER A 141 -3.15 6.06 -14.39
C SER A 141 -1.82 5.41 -14.78
N LYS A 142 -0.69 5.96 -14.30
CA LYS A 142 0.64 5.37 -14.53
C LYS A 142 0.80 4.05 -13.79
N LEU A 143 0.34 3.97 -12.54
CA LEU A 143 0.31 2.73 -11.75
C LEU A 143 -0.62 1.68 -12.34
N ILE A 144 -1.75 2.10 -12.92
CA ILE A 144 -2.65 1.21 -13.67
C ILE A 144 -1.96 0.64 -14.92
N ARG A 145 -1.10 1.44 -15.56
CA ARG A 145 -0.40 1.10 -16.80
C ARG A 145 1.01 0.57 -16.56
N ASP A 146 1.20 -0.16 -15.47
CA ASP A 146 2.44 -0.85 -15.16
C ASP A 146 2.81 -1.87 -16.27
N PRO A 147 4.07 -2.30 -16.38
CA PRO A 147 4.52 -3.21 -17.43
C PRO A 147 3.74 -4.52 -17.50
N ALA A 148 3.38 -5.12 -16.35
CA ALA A 148 2.67 -6.38 -16.30
C ALA A 148 1.21 -6.22 -16.78
N THR A 149 0.55 -5.13 -16.39
CA THR A 149 -0.81 -4.82 -16.84
C THR A 149 -0.84 -4.48 -18.33
N LYS A 150 0.16 -3.77 -18.85
CA LYS A 150 0.33 -3.55 -20.30
C LYS A 150 0.53 -4.84 -21.07
N GLN A 151 1.32 -5.76 -20.54
CA GLN A 151 1.55 -7.06 -21.16
C GLN A 151 0.24 -7.86 -21.24
N ARG A 152 -0.49 -7.98 -20.13
CA ARG A 152 -1.81 -8.64 -20.10
C ARG A 152 -2.80 -8.00 -21.08
N ALA A 153 -2.82 -6.68 -21.15
CA ALA A 153 -3.64 -5.96 -22.13
C ALA A 153 -3.25 -6.30 -23.58
N ALA A 154 -1.96 -6.38 -23.88
CA ALA A 154 -1.47 -6.74 -25.22
C ALA A 154 -1.85 -8.18 -25.60
N GLU A 155 -1.71 -9.13 -24.68
CA GLU A 155 -2.13 -10.52 -24.84
C GLU A 155 -3.64 -10.59 -25.11
N MET A 156 -4.44 -9.85 -24.35
CA MET A 156 -5.89 -9.78 -24.54
C MET A 156 -6.27 -9.19 -25.92
N VAL A 157 -5.61 -8.11 -26.38
CA VAL A 157 -5.83 -7.57 -27.74
C VAL A 157 -5.48 -8.61 -28.81
N SER A 158 -4.42 -9.40 -28.61
CA SER A 158 -4.06 -10.47 -29.53
C SER A 158 -5.20 -11.49 -29.63
N VAL A 159 -5.73 -11.96 -28.49
CA VAL A 159 -6.85 -12.91 -28.43
C VAL A 159 -8.10 -12.35 -29.12
N ILE A 160 -8.46 -11.09 -28.85
CA ILE A 160 -9.62 -10.42 -29.44
C ILE A 160 -9.55 -10.41 -30.97
N ARG A 161 -8.36 -10.09 -31.50
CA ARG A 161 -8.15 -9.92 -32.94
C ARG A 161 -7.91 -11.23 -33.68
N SER A 162 -7.43 -12.27 -33.01
CA SER A 162 -7.20 -13.58 -33.63
C SER A 162 -8.41 -14.51 -33.58
N ALA A 163 -9.41 -14.21 -32.74
CA ALA A 163 -10.61 -15.02 -32.60
C ALA A 163 -11.43 -15.04 -33.90
N SER A 164 -11.76 -16.23 -34.40
CA SER A 164 -12.65 -16.39 -35.55
C SER A 164 -14.06 -15.84 -35.26
N ASP A 165 -14.87 -15.62 -36.28
CA ASP A 165 -16.26 -15.15 -36.08
C ASP A 165 -17.11 -16.16 -35.30
N VAL A 166 -16.82 -17.45 -35.46
CA VAL A 166 -17.51 -18.54 -34.74
C VAL A 166 -17.14 -18.54 -33.25
N GLU A 167 -15.88 -18.29 -32.92
CA GLU A 167 -15.39 -18.26 -31.53
C GLU A 167 -15.67 -16.94 -30.83
N TRP A 168 -15.91 -15.86 -31.59
CA TRP A 168 -16.00 -14.51 -31.04
C TRP A 168 -17.08 -14.37 -29.98
N ALA A 169 -18.27 -14.93 -30.20
CA ALA A 169 -19.35 -14.81 -29.24
C ALA A 169 -18.97 -15.40 -27.86
N ALA A 170 -18.29 -16.55 -27.86
CA ALA A 170 -17.80 -17.18 -26.63
C ALA A 170 -16.67 -16.37 -25.99
N LYS A 171 -15.72 -15.88 -26.80
CA LYS A 171 -14.59 -15.08 -26.32
C LYS A 171 -15.01 -13.70 -25.80
N LEU A 172 -15.96 -13.05 -26.46
CA LEU A 172 -16.54 -11.80 -26.02
C LEU A 172 -17.14 -11.96 -24.63
N LYS A 173 -17.96 -13.00 -24.43
CA LYS A 173 -18.53 -13.29 -23.11
C LYS A 173 -17.47 -13.53 -22.04
N GLU A 174 -16.48 -14.39 -22.32
CA GLU A 174 -15.38 -14.71 -21.41
C GLU A 174 -14.59 -13.46 -20.99
N LEU A 175 -14.19 -12.64 -21.96
CA LEU A 175 -13.42 -11.42 -21.71
C LEU A 175 -14.25 -10.36 -20.99
N THR A 176 -15.53 -10.22 -21.35
CA THR A 176 -16.44 -9.30 -20.66
C THR A 176 -16.59 -9.68 -19.19
N ASP A 177 -16.79 -10.96 -18.87
CA ASP A 177 -16.93 -11.42 -17.49
C ASP A 177 -15.64 -11.15 -16.68
N GLN A 178 -14.46 -11.39 -17.27
CA GLN A 178 -13.17 -11.09 -16.64
C GLN A 178 -12.97 -9.60 -16.34
N LEU A 179 -13.29 -8.72 -17.30
CA LEU A 179 -13.13 -7.27 -17.14
C LEU A 179 -14.22 -6.69 -16.22
N LEU A 180 -15.43 -7.24 -16.24
CA LEU A 180 -16.53 -6.83 -15.37
C LEU A 180 -16.20 -7.10 -13.91
N GLU A 181 -15.60 -8.25 -13.60
CA GLU A 181 -15.14 -8.56 -12.24
C GLU A 181 -14.19 -7.49 -11.69
N THR A 182 -13.24 -7.03 -12.52
CA THR A 182 -12.31 -5.97 -12.16
C THR A 182 -13.04 -4.64 -11.90
N LYS A 183 -14.05 -4.30 -12.71
CA LYS A 183 -14.87 -3.09 -12.52
C LYS A 183 -15.81 -3.20 -11.33
N ARG A 184 -16.28 -4.41 -11.00
CA ARG A 184 -17.11 -4.67 -9.83
C ARG A 184 -16.37 -4.29 -8.55
N ILE A 185 -15.07 -4.60 -8.45
CA ILE A 185 -14.23 -4.22 -7.30
C ILE A 185 -14.20 -2.70 -7.10
N ASP A 186 -13.99 -1.92 -8.16
CA ASP A 186 -14.00 -0.46 -8.08
C ASP A 186 -15.37 0.07 -7.64
N LYS A 187 -16.45 -0.53 -8.17
CA LYS A 187 -17.82 -0.12 -7.86
C LYS A 187 -18.26 -0.49 -6.45
N GLU A 188 -17.94 -1.69 -5.97
CA GLU A 188 -18.20 -2.11 -4.60
C GLU A 188 -17.56 -1.16 -3.58
N TYR A 189 -16.37 -0.63 -3.88
CA TYR A 189 -15.73 0.38 -3.03
C TYR A 189 -16.49 1.71 -3.04
N GLU A 190 -16.94 2.18 -4.20
CA GLU A 190 -17.77 3.39 -4.34
C GLU A 190 -19.11 3.26 -3.62
N TRP A 191 -19.82 2.15 -3.87
CA TRP A 191 -21.11 1.83 -3.25
C TRP A 191 -20.99 1.67 -1.75
N SER A 192 -19.96 0.97 -1.23
CA SER A 192 -19.78 0.81 0.21
C SER A 192 -19.73 2.16 0.96
N LYS A 193 -19.20 3.22 0.32
CA LYS A 193 -19.21 4.57 0.88
C LYS A 193 -20.59 5.22 0.77
N SER A 194 -21.20 5.18 -0.41
CA SER A 194 -22.50 5.81 -0.66
C SER A 194 -23.64 5.15 0.11
N ASP A 195 -23.67 3.82 0.15
CA ASP A 195 -24.71 3.04 0.83
C ASP A 195 -24.68 3.28 2.33
N LYS A 196 -23.49 3.38 2.93
CA LYS A 196 -23.37 3.74 4.36
C LYS A 196 -24.04 5.07 4.66
N GLU A 197 -23.90 6.05 3.78
CA GLU A 197 -24.53 7.37 3.92
C GLU A 197 -26.05 7.28 3.70
N LYS A 198 -26.50 6.57 2.65
CA LYS A 198 -27.93 6.42 2.31
C LYS A 198 -28.72 5.59 3.34
N LEU A 199 -28.07 4.61 3.96
CA LEU A 199 -28.67 3.72 4.93
C LEU A 199 -28.56 4.26 6.37
N ALA A 200 -27.81 5.34 6.60
CA ALA A 200 -27.63 5.93 7.91
C ALA A 200 -28.95 6.45 8.48
N GLY A 201 -29.33 5.96 9.67
CA GLY A 201 -30.52 6.43 10.39
C GLY A 201 -31.84 5.79 9.97
N LEU A 202 -31.86 4.92 8.95
CA LEU A 202 -33.02 4.10 8.61
C LEU A 202 -33.22 2.96 9.62
N LYS A 203 -34.47 2.53 9.83
CA LYS A 203 -34.83 1.43 10.74
C LYS A 203 -35.69 0.38 10.04
N ASP A 204 -35.57 -0.85 10.52
CA ASP A 204 -36.45 -2.00 10.23
C ASP A 204 -36.89 -2.10 8.75
N ASP A 205 -38.17 -1.94 8.45
CA ASP A 205 -38.75 -2.15 7.13
C ASP A 205 -38.26 -1.14 6.07
N GLU A 206 -37.94 0.10 6.49
CA GLU A 206 -37.40 1.12 5.59
C GLU A 206 -35.96 0.79 5.19
N LEU A 207 -35.19 0.21 6.13
CA LEU A 207 -33.84 -0.25 5.87
C LEU A 207 -33.81 -1.42 4.88
N GLU A 208 -34.73 -2.38 5.03
CA GLU A 208 -34.79 -3.55 4.13
C GLU A 208 -35.24 -3.16 2.71
N LYS A 209 -36.22 -2.25 2.59
CA LYS A 209 -36.63 -1.70 1.29
C LYS A 209 -35.51 -0.92 0.62
N ALA A 210 -34.78 -0.08 1.37
CA ALA A 210 -33.64 0.68 0.85
C ALA A 210 -32.52 -0.24 0.36
N LYS A 211 -32.18 -1.30 1.09
CA LYS A 211 -31.18 -2.30 0.66
C LYS A 211 -31.57 -2.98 -0.66
N LYS A 212 -32.81 -3.47 -0.78
CA LYS A 212 -33.30 -4.10 -2.01
C LYS A 212 -33.31 -3.14 -3.20
N GLN A 213 -33.55 -1.85 -2.94
CA GLN A 213 -33.49 -0.83 -3.97
C GLN A 213 -32.04 -0.58 -4.42
N LEU A 214 -31.09 -0.50 -3.49
CA LEU A 214 -29.67 -0.37 -3.81
C LEU A 214 -29.13 -1.58 -4.57
N GLU A 215 -29.52 -2.81 -4.20
CA GLU A 215 -29.15 -4.02 -4.93
C GLU A 215 -29.58 -3.96 -6.40
N LYS A 216 -30.82 -3.51 -6.67
CA LYS A 216 -31.31 -3.32 -8.04
C LYS A 216 -30.56 -2.21 -8.79
N GLU A 217 -30.21 -1.12 -8.10
CA GLU A 217 -29.40 -0.04 -8.67
C GLU A 217 -28.01 -0.56 -9.06
N HIS A 218 -27.37 -1.37 -8.20
CA HIS A 218 -26.08 -1.99 -8.47
C HIS A 218 -26.13 -2.96 -9.64
N GLU A 219 -27.14 -3.84 -9.71
CA GLU A 219 -27.33 -4.77 -10.83
C GLU A 219 -27.51 -4.02 -12.16
N SER A 220 -28.32 -2.97 -12.16
CA SER A 220 -28.54 -2.11 -13.34
C SER A 220 -27.25 -1.41 -13.79
N GLU A 221 -26.45 -0.90 -12.84
CA GLU A 221 -25.17 -0.26 -13.14
C GLU A 221 -24.15 -1.28 -13.69
N LEU A 222 -24.09 -2.51 -13.16
CA LEU A 222 -23.22 -3.57 -13.69
C LEU A 222 -23.61 -3.98 -15.11
N GLU A 223 -24.90 -4.04 -15.42
CA GLU A 223 -25.36 -4.39 -16.77
C GLU A 223 -25.00 -3.29 -17.80
N LYS A 224 -25.06 -2.03 -17.37
CA LYS A 224 -24.55 -0.91 -18.18
C LYS A 224 -23.04 -1.04 -18.41
N ILE A 225 -22.27 -1.34 -17.38
CA ILE A 225 -20.81 -1.54 -17.50
C ILE A 225 -20.48 -2.73 -18.40
N ARG A 226 -21.23 -3.84 -18.29
CA ARG A 226 -21.12 -4.99 -19.18
C ARG A 226 -21.28 -4.58 -20.64
N SER A 227 -22.33 -3.83 -20.95
CA SER A 227 -22.60 -3.32 -22.30
C SER A 227 -21.48 -2.40 -22.80
N GLU A 228 -20.93 -1.53 -21.94
CA GLU A 228 -19.80 -0.65 -22.27
C GLU A 228 -18.52 -1.46 -22.57
N ILE A 229 -18.24 -2.50 -21.79
CA ILE A 229 -17.10 -3.41 -22.00
C ILE A 229 -17.25 -4.13 -23.34
N GLU A 230 -18.41 -4.72 -23.63
CA GLU A 230 -18.67 -5.42 -24.89
C GLU A 230 -18.51 -4.49 -26.09
N ALA A 231 -19.02 -3.26 -26.00
CA ALA A 231 -18.84 -2.26 -27.03
C ALA A 231 -17.36 -1.93 -27.26
N GLU A 232 -16.57 -1.79 -26.20
CA GLU A 232 -15.14 -1.50 -26.32
C GLU A 232 -14.36 -2.69 -26.90
N LEU A 233 -14.64 -3.92 -26.47
CA LEU A 233 -14.03 -5.14 -27.02
C LEU A 233 -14.33 -5.29 -28.53
N ASN A 234 -15.55 -5.00 -28.96
CA ASN A 234 -15.92 -4.99 -30.37
C ASN A 234 -15.18 -3.89 -31.16
N LYS A 235 -15.01 -2.69 -30.58
CA LYS A 235 -14.18 -1.64 -31.20
C LYS A 235 -12.73 -2.10 -31.37
N ILE A 236 -12.16 -2.78 -30.38
CA ILE A 236 -10.78 -3.29 -30.44
C ILE A 236 -10.64 -4.34 -31.54
N ARG A 237 -11.62 -5.25 -31.68
CA ARG A 237 -11.65 -6.24 -32.76
C ARG A 237 -11.69 -5.58 -34.15
N ALA A 238 -12.52 -4.56 -34.31
CA ALA A 238 -12.68 -3.83 -35.58
C ALA A 238 -11.57 -2.78 -35.84
N ALA A 239 -10.73 -2.47 -34.86
CA ALA A 239 -9.76 -1.39 -34.94
C ALA A 239 -8.63 -1.66 -35.95
N ASP A 240 -8.24 -0.61 -36.68
CA ASP A 240 -7.00 -0.59 -37.46
C ASP A 240 -5.80 -0.98 -36.58
N ARG A 241 -4.83 -1.68 -37.16
CA ARG A 241 -3.58 -2.06 -36.49
C ARG A 241 -2.84 -0.85 -35.89
N ARG A 242 -2.95 0.33 -36.49
CA ARG A 242 -2.37 1.59 -35.99
C ARG A 242 -2.97 2.03 -34.65
N LEU A 243 -4.18 1.60 -34.32
CA LEU A 243 -4.88 1.94 -33.08
C LEU A 243 -4.67 0.91 -31.96
N VAL A 244 -3.94 -0.19 -32.21
CA VAL A 244 -3.62 -1.23 -31.21
C VAL A 244 -2.97 -0.65 -29.94
N PRO A 245 -2.00 0.28 -29.99
CA PRO A 245 -1.43 0.86 -28.78
C PRO A 245 -2.47 1.60 -27.91
N ILE A 246 -3.45 2.24 -28.55
CA ILE A 246 -4.56 2.93 -27.86
C ILE A 246 -5.49 1.91 -27.21
N ALA A 247 -5.85 0.84 -27.92
CA ALA A 247 -6.63 -0.27 -27.39
C ALA A 247 -5.98 -0.91 -26.15
N ILE A 248 -4.67 -1.19 -26.21
CA ILE A 248 -3.89 -1.70 -25.07
C ILE A 248 -3.98 -0.73 -23.89
N SER A 249 -3.78 0.57 -24.14
CA SER A 249 -3.86 1.61 -23.11
C SER A 249 -5.25 1.69 -22.47
N ASN A 250 -6.32 1.53 -23.25
CA ASN A 250 -7.69 1.54 -22.74
C ASN A 250 -7.95 0.31 -21.86
N LEU A 251 -7.58 -0.89 -22.34
CA LEU A 251 -7.77 -2.15 -21.61
C LEU A 251 -7.02 -2.19 -20.28
N CYS A 252 -5.87 -1.53 -20.15
CA CYS A 252 -5.18 -1.43 -18.86
C CYS A 252 -6.11 -0.92 -17.75
N SER A 253 -7.00 0.04 -18.06
CA SER A 253 -7.96 0.59 -17.09
C SER A 253 -9.07 -0.39 -16.69
N TYR A 254 -9.33 -1.41 -17.50
CA TYR A 254 -10.29 -2.48 -17.21
C TYR A 254 -9.63 -3.71 -16.56
N LEU A 255 -8.30 -3.79 -16.56
CA LEU A 255 -7.55 -4.94 -16.04
C LEU A 255 -6.97 -4.73 -14.64
N LYS A 256 -6.86 -3.47 -14.21
CA LYS A 256 -6.38 -3.13 -12.87
C LYS A 256 -7.37 -2.16 -12.21
N PRO A 257 -7.98 -2.53 -11.08
CA PRO A 257 -8.87 -1.63 -10.35
C PRO A 257 -8.16 -0.36 -9.93
N ARG A 258 -8.86 0.78 -9.97
CA ARG A 258 -8.36 2.05 -9.42
C ARG A 258 -8.09 1.95 -7.93
N VAL A 259 -8.92 1.20 -7.19
CA VAL A 259 -8.73 0.99 -5.75
C VAL A 259 -7.38 0.33 -5.48
N GLU A 260 -7.00 -0.67 -6.27
CA GLU A 260 -5.71 -1.34 -6.17
C GLU A 260 -4.54 -0.38 -6.45
N ALA A 261 -4.64 0.42 -7.52
CA ALA A 261 -3.62 1.43 -7.83
C ALA A 261 -3.46 2.48 -6.73
N ARG A 262 -4.56 2.86 -6.06
CA ARG A 262 -4.52 3.78 -4.90
C ARG A 262 -3.88 3.13 -3.67
N LEU A 263 -4.11 1.84 -3.44
CA LEU A 263 -3.44 1.11 -2.36
C LEU A 263 -1.94 0.94 -2.63
N GLU A 264 -1.55 0.65 -3.88
CA GLU A 264 -0.15 0.61 -4.30
C GLU A 264 0.54 1.96 -4.06
N LEU A 265 -0.12 3.05 -4.46
CA LEU A 265 0.37 4.41 -4.21
C LEU A 265 0.56 4.69 -2.71
N LEU A 266 -0.43 4.33 -1.88
CA LEU A 266 -0.34 4.48 -0.43
C LEU A 266 0.87 3.71 0.11
N ASN A 267 1.06 2.45 -0.32
CA ASN A 267 2.17 1.62 0.10
C ASN A 267 3.53 2.19 -0.31
N ILE A 268 3.66 2.73 -1.53
CA ILE A 268 4.89 3.40 -1.98
C ILE A 268 5.19 4.60 -1.09
N ILE A 269 4.20 5.45 -0.81
CA ILE A 269 4.39 6.63 0.04
C ILE A 269 4.72 6.22 1.48
N THR A 270 4.04 5.22 2.03
CA THR A 270 4.35 4.65 3.35
C THR A 270 5.78 4.13 3.41
N ALA A 271 6.25 3.42 2.38
CA ALA A 271 7.62 2.94 2.30
C ALA A 271 8.63 4.07 2.26
N ILE A 272 8.36 5.15 1.50
CA ILE A 272 9.19 6.35 1.51
C ILE A 272 9.22 6.98 2.91
N LEU A 273 8.07 7.25 3.52
CA LEU A 273 8.01 7.90 4.84
C LEU A 273 8.62 7.07 5.97
N SER A 274 8.60 5.74 5.84
CA SER A 274 9.23 4.84 6.81
C SER A 274 10.75 4.75 6.65
N ASN A 275 11.29 5.21 5.51
CA ASN A 275 12.71 5.10 5.20
C ASN A 275 13.53 6.21 5.91
N PRO A 276 14.53 5.84 6.73
CA PRO A 276 15.38 6.80 7.46
C PRO A 276 16.09 7.83 6.59
N SER A 277 16.37 7.48 5.33
CA SER A 277 17.11 8.31 4.39
C SER A 277 16.21 9.14 3.46
N ALA A 278 14.88 9.06 3.63
CA ALA A 278 13.94 9.70 2.73
C ALA A 278 14.07 11.23 2.72
N GLU A 279 14.18 11.86 3.88
CA GLU A 279 14.34 13.32 3.97
C GLU A 279 15.56 13.81 3.17
N ALA A 280 16.73 13.18 3.38
CA ALA A 280 17.96 13.54 2.69
C ALA A 280 17.82 13.35 1.17
N ALA A 281 17.29 12.22 0.72
CA ALA A 281 17.07 11.93 -0.70
C ALA A 281 16.11 12.92 -1.35
N LEU A 282 15.00 13.26 -0.68
CA LEU A 282 14.01 14.20 -1.20
C LEU A 282 14.56 15.63 -1.27
N ASN A 283 15.32 16.06 -0.26
CA ASN A 283 15.98 17.36 -0.26
C ASN A 283 17.04 17.47 -1.36
N GLN A 284 17.83 16.42 -1.58
CA GLN A 284 18.77 16.35 -2.70
C GLN A 284 18.04 16.47 -4.04
N ARG A 285 16.90 15.79 -4.20
CA ARG A 285 16.08 15.88 -5.41
C ARG A 285 15.53 17.30 -5.62
N LEU A 286 15.08 17.97 -4.55
CA LEU A 286 14.58 19.35 -4.62
C LEU A 286 15.67 20.34 -5.03
N ALA A 287 16.90 20.16 -4.55
CA ALA A 287 18.04 20.99 -4.94
C ALA A 287 18.30 20.86 -6.46
N HIS A 288 18.39 19.63 -6.97
CA HIS A 288 18.60 19.38 -8.41
C HIS A 288 17.47 19.91 -9.30
N LEU A 289 16.22 19.88 -8.84
CA LEU A 289 15.09 20.46 -9.58
C LEU A 289 15.11 22.00 -9.56
N SER A 290 15.77 22.62 -8.58
CA SER A 290 15.89 24.08 -8.48
C SER A 290 17.04 24.63 -9.34
N GLU A 291 18.12 23.86 -9.54
CA GLU A 291 19.25 24.22 -10.39
C GLU A 291 18.96 24.14 -11.90
N LYS A 292 17.96 23.35 -12.31
CA LYS A 292 17.59 23.15 -13.72
C LYS A 292 16.65 24.22 -14.29
N VAL A 293 16.25 25.23 -13.51
CA VAL A 293 15.52 26.39 -14.03
C VAL A 293 16.56 27.41 -14.47
N PRO A 294 16.82 27.62 -15.78
CA PRO A 294 17.65 28.74 -16.19
C PRO A 294 16.99 30.03 -15.67
N PRO A 295 17.76 30.98 -15.11
CA PRO A 295 17.20 32.28 -14.79
C PRO A 295 16.57 32.83 -16.06
N SER A 296 15.28 33.12 -15.98
CA SER A 296 14.54 33.85 -17.02
C SER A 296 15.33 35.10 -17.38
N GLN A 297 15.97 35.08 -18.55
CA GLN A 297 16.41 36.27 -19.26
C GLN A 297 15.23 36.82 -20.05
#